data_AF-A0A916VSB8-F1
#
_entry.id   AF-A0A916VSB8-F1
#
_cell.length_a   1.000
_cell.length_b   1.000
_cell.length_c   1.000
_cell.angle_alpha   90.00
_cell.angle_beta   90.00
_cell.angle_gamma   90.00
#
_symmetry.space_group_name_H-M   'P 1'
#
loop_
_entity.id
_entity.type
_entity.pdbx_description
1 polymer ?
#
loop_
_entity_poly.entity_id
_entity_poly.type
_entity_poly.pdbx_seq_one_letter_code
_entity_poly.pdbx_strand_id
1 'polypeptide(L)'
;MRSKRSKPWIHNNSRFIIAGISTVGAVITAYLAIEKFMGGAVTCPVGGCDNVLESPYAMIFGLPLALFGFLAYAGMGTMAIGPWVINPDSQKELRSKLENWSWLLMFVGGVSMTIFSSYLMYIMAFEIKSLCIYCIGSAICSVALFVLALIGRDWEDIGQLIFTAIIVGMVTLVGTFAVYAPIHSPIAEKQDIYAVTTTSTPAKIALAEHLTEVGAKMYGAYWCGHCQDQKRLFGQEAVNKLNYIECDPKGKNSQQSSCIAANITGYPTWKINGNSYEGTLSLEDLAKYSGYKGPGNFNTL
;
A
#
# COMPACT_ATOMS: atom_id res chain seq x y z
N MET A 1 -50.41 20.56 7.27
CA MET A 1 -50.20 19.09 7.27
C MET A 1 -48.81 18.80 6.74
N ARG A 2 -47.86 18.41 7.61
CA ARG A 2 -46.50 18.06 7.22
C ARG A 2 -46.56 16.63 6.68
N SER A 3 -46.53 16.47 5.36
CA SER A 3 -46.51 15.16 4.71
C SER A 3 -45.42 14.30 5.36
N LYS A 4 -45.80 13.16 5.96
CA LYS A 4 -44.86 12.13 6.41
C LYS A 4 -44.21 11.58 5.14
N ARG A 5 -43.11 12.20 4.72
CA ARG A 5 -42.24 11.67 3.67
C ARG A 5 -41.84 10.26 4.12
N SER A 6 -42.32 9.24 3.41
CA SER A 6 -41.90 7.85 3.64
C SER A 6 -40.38 7.83 3.56
N LYS A 7 -39.71 7.42 4.65
CA LYS A 7 -38.26 7.30 4.66
C LYS A 7 -37.87 6.41 3.46
N PRO A 8 -37.01 6.87 2.53
CA PRO A 8 -36.63 6.08 1.37
C PRO A 8 -36.10 4.71 1.82
N TRP A 9 -36.37 3.64 1.06
CA TRP A 9 -35.91 2.27 1.38
C TRP A 9 -34.39 2.18 1.67
N ILE A 10 -33.62 3.05 1.01
CA ILE A 10 -32.18 3.26 1.22
C ILE A 10 -31.84 3.64 2.68
N HIS A 11 -32.68 4.43 3.36
CA HIS A 11 -32.44 4.88 4.73
C HIS A 11 -32.45 3.73 5.74
N ASN A 12 -33.27 2.70 5.49
CA ASN A 12 -33.42 1.57 6.40
C ASN A 12 -32.33 0.51 6.22
N ASN A 13 -31.82 0.34 5.00
CA ASN A 13 -30.82 -0.68 4.68
C ASN A 13 -29.39 -0.13 4.50
N SER A 14 -29.20 1.21 4.47
CA SER A 14 -27.90 1.86 4.25
C SER A 14 -26.81 1.35 5.20
N ARG A 15 -27.12 1.19 6.48
CA ARG A 15 -26.16 0.70 7.48
C ARG A 15 -25.67 -0.72 7.18
N PHE A 16 -26.55 -1.62 6.72
CA PHE A 16 -26.16 -2.98 6.33
C PHE A 16 -25.32 -2.99 5.06
N ILE A 17 -25.65 -2.15 4.08
CA ILE A 17 -24.85 -2.00 2.86
C ILE A 17 -23.45 -1.46 3.20
N ILE A 18 -23.38 -0.44 4.07
CA ILE A 18 -22.12 0.13 4.55
C ILE A 18 -21.30 -0.93 5.27
N ALA A 19 -21.90 -1.73 6.17
CA ALA A 19 -21.22 -2.82 6.85
C ALA A 19 -20.68 -3.89 5.87
N GLY A 20 -21.43 -4.19 4.81
CA GLY A 20 -20.99 -5.10 3.74
C GLY A 20 -19.77 -4.58 3.00
N ILE A 21 -19.83 -3.33 2.52
CA ILE A 21 -18.72 -2.70 1.78
C ILE A 21 -17.49 -2.51 2.68
N SER A 22 -17.69 -2.11 3.93
CA SER A 22 -16.57 -1.96 4.88
C SER A 22 -15.90 -3.30 5.18
N THR A 23 -16.66 -4.39 5.21
CA THR A 23 -16.08 -5.74 5.38
C THR A 23 -15.22 -6.11 4.17
N VAL A 24 -15.67 -5.83 2.94
CA VAL A 24 -14.88 -6.06 1.73
C VAL A 24 -13.58 -5.24 1.77
N GLY A 25 -13.67 -3.94 2.09
CA GLY A 25 -12.49 -3.08 2.23
C GLY A 25 -11.53 -3.56 3.33
N ALA A 26 -12.06 -4.02 4.47
CA ALA A 26 -11.28 -4.58 5.56
C ALA A 26 -10.55 -5.87 5.12
N VAL A 27 -11.21 -6.77 4.39
CA VAL A 27 -10.58 -8.00 3.87
C VAL A 27 -9.45 -7.67 2.90
N ILE A 28 -9.67 -6.75 1.95
CA ILE A 28 -8.64 -6.33 0.98
C ILE A 28 -7.41 -5.78 1.72
N THR A 29 -7.63 -4.85 2.64
CA THR A 29 -6.53 -4.21 3.39
C THR A 29 -5.86 -5.14 4.40
N ALA A 30 -6.60 -6.07 5.01
CA ALA A 30 -6.04 -7.10 5.88
C ALA A 30 -5.13 -8.06 5.10
N TYR A 31 -5.57 -8.52 3.93
CA TYR A 31 -4.76 -9.34 3.03
C TYR A 31 -3.42 -8.66 2.72
N LEU A 32 -3.46 -7.41 2.26
CA LEU A 32 -2.25 -6.64 1.96
C LEU A 32 -1.35 -6.41 3.18
N ALA A 33 -1.95 -6.18 4.36
CA ALA A 33 -1.17 -6.01 5.58
C ALA A 33 -0.45 -7.30 5.97
N ILE A 34 -1.14 -8.45 5.90
CA ILE A 34 -0.58 -9.76 6.21
C ILE A 34 0.58 -10.09 5.26
N GLU A 35 0.39 -9.94 3.95
CA GLU A 35 1.44 -10.19 2.96
C GLU A 35 2.68 -9.32 3.21
N LYS A 36 2.48 -8.03 3.51
CA LYS A 36 3.58 -7.10 3.82
C LYS A 36 4.34 -7.48 5.09
N PHE A 37 3.65 -7.99 6.12
CA PHE A 37 4.30 -8.42 7.37
C PHE A 37 4.98 -9.78 7.24
N MET A 38 4.44 -10.69 6.43
CA MET A 38 4.98 -12.03 6.24
C MET A 38 6.06 -12.10 5.14
N GLY A 39 6.29 -11.00 4.40
CA GLY A 39 7.21 -10.97 3.27
C GLY A 39 6.75 -11.83 2.10
N GLY A 40 5.45 -12.09 2.01
CA GLY A 40 4.85 -12.87 0.93
C GLY A 40 4.73 -12.07 -0.35
N ALA A 41 4.69 -12.77 -1.49
CA ALA A 41 4.49 -12.16 -2.79
C ALA A 41 3.00 -11.91 -3.01
N VAL A 42 2.63 -10.69 -3.40
CA VAL A 42 1.23 -10.36 -3.64
C VAL A 42 0.79 -10.93 -4.98
N THR A 43 -0.28 -11.72 -4.97
CA THR A 43 -0.84 -12.25 -6.22
C THR A 43 -1.53 -11.11 -6.98
N CYS A 44 -0.85 -10.57 -8.00
CA CYS A 44 -1.36 -9.45 -8.81
C CYS A 44 -1.65 -9.90 -10.25
N PRO A 45 -2.92 -10.05 -10.66
CA PRO A 45 -3.27 -10.56 -11.99
C PRO A 45 -2.82 -9.69 -13.16
N VAL A 46 -2.58 -8.40 -12.91
CA VAL A 46 -2.23 -7.39 -13.93
C VAL A 46 -0.78 -6.93 -13.85
N GLY A 47 0.02 -7.49 -12.92
CA GLY A 47 1.37 -7.03 -12.61
C GLY A 47 1.41 -5.65 -11.96
N GLY A 48 2.53 -5.31 -11.30
CA GLY A 48 2.80 -3.95 -10.83
C GLY A 48 2.22 -3.56 -9.46
N CYS A 49 1.43 -4.42 -8.81
CA CYS A 49 0.99 -4.19 -7.44
C CYS A 49 2.18 -4.09 -6.47
N ASP A 50 3.22 -4.89 -6.70
CA ASP A 50 4.42 -4.95 -5.85
C ASP A 50 5.16 -3.61 -5.85
N ASN A 51 5.31 -2.96 -7.01
CA ASN A 51 5.91 -1.62 -7.12
C ASN A 51 5.19 -0.59 -6.26
N VAL A 52 3.86 -0.68 -6.19
CA VAL A 52 3.04 0.23 -5.37
C VAL A 52 3.23 -0.08 -3.88
N LEU A 53 3.15 -1.37 -3.50
CA LEU A 53 3.22 -1.81 -2.12
C LEU A 53 4.63 -1.68 -1.52
N GLU A 54 5.67 -1.65 -2.35
CA GLU A 54 7.05 -1.41 -1.94
C GLU A 54 7.47 0.05 -1.99
N SER A 55 6.64 0.92 -2.57
CA SER A 55 6.95 2.34 -2.63
C SER A 55 7.05 2.96 -1.23
N PRO A 56 7.77 4.10 -1.09
CA PRO A 56 7.84 4.83 0.17
C PRO A 56 6.46 5.25 0.71
N TYR A 57 5.47 5.40 -0.18
CA TYR A 57 4.11 5.78 0.16
C TYR A 57 3.30 4.67 0.85
N ALA A 58 3.74 3.42 0.74
CA ALA A 58 3.10 2.26 1.35
C ALA A 58 3.41 2.11 2.86
N MET A 59 4.24 2.99 3.43
CA MET A 59 4.61 2.99 4.84
C MET A 59 4.23 4.32 5.49
N ILE A 60 3.62 4.26 6.68
CA ILE A 60 3.29 5.41 7.52
C ILE A 60 3.85 5.14 8.91
N PHE A 61 4.72 6.04 9.41
CA PHE A 61 5.40 5.89 10.72
C PHE A 61 6.11 4.53 10.90
N GLY A 62 6.63 3.93 9.82
CA GLY A 62 7.28 2.62 9.84
C GLY A 62 6.31 1.42 9.88
N LEU A 63 5.01 1.65 9.81
CA LEU A 63 3.99 0.61 9.71
C LEU A 63 3.36 0.56 8.30
N PRO A 64 2.93 -0.62 7.82
CA PRO A 64 2.24 -0.73 6.54
C PRO A 64 0.99 0.14 6.50
N LEU A 65 0.83 0.91 5.42
CA LEU A 65 -0.36 1.71 5.16
C LEU A 65 -1.64 0.86 5.19
N ALA A 66 -1.55 -0.39 4.71
CA ALA A 66 -2.67 -1.34 4.70
C ALA A 66 -3.26 -1.59 6.10
N LEU A 67 -2.45 -1.50 7.16
CA LEU A 67 -2.93 -1.60 8.54
C LEU A 67 -3.87 -0.45 8.91
N PHE A 68 -3.51 0.78 8.55
CA PHE A 68 -4.36 1.96 8.78
C PHE A 68 -5.65 1.88 7.94
N GLY A 69 -5.56 1.36 6.72
CA GLY A 69 -6.72 1.06 5.89
C GLY A 69 -7.67 0.06 6.57
N PHE A 70 -7.13 -1.05 7.10
CA PHE A 70 -7.91 -2.04 7.84
C PHE A 70 -8.62 -1.42 9.05
N LEU A 71 -7.91 -0.63 9.86
CA LEU A 71 -8.50 0.05 11.01
C LEU A 71 -9.61 1.03 10.61
N ALA A 72 -9.44 1.76 9.51
CA ALA A 72 -10.46 2.67 9.00
C ALA A 72 -11.72 1.92 8.55
N TYR A 73 -11.57 0.83 7.78
CA TYR A 73 -12.70 0.01 7.35
C TYR A 73 -13.39 -0.72 8.50
N ALA A 74 -12.63 -1.26 9.46
CA ALA A 74 -13.18 -1.86 10.67
C ALA A 74 -13.92 -0.82 11.52
N GLY A 75 -13.38 0.39 11.65
CA GLY A 75 -14.04 1.53 12.30
C GLY A 75 -15.39 1.87 11.65
N MET A 76 -15.43 1.96 10.32
CA MET A 76 -16.68 2.20 9.59
C MET A 76 -17.71 1.08 9.80
N GLY A 77 -17.28 -0.19 9.78
CA GLY A 77 -18.16 -1.33 10.02
C GLY A 77 -18.72 -1.37 11.44
N THR A 78 -17.87 -1.13 12.45
CA THR A 78 -18.30 -1.08 13.85
C THR A 78 -19.28 0.06 14.12
N MET A 79 -19.06 1.24 13.55
CA MET A 79 -20.00 2.37 13.68
C MET A 79 -21.34 2.11 12.96
N ALA A 80 -21.32 1.36 11.86
CA ALA A 80 -22.53 0.97 11.14
C ALA A 80 -23.42 0.03 11.97
N ILE A 81 -22.81 -0.97 12.63
CA ILE A 81 -23.49 -2.02 13.41
C ILE A 81 -23.77 -1.58 14.86
N GLY A 82 -22.97 -0.67 15.42
CA GLY A 82 -23.00 -0.28 16.84
C GLY A 82 -24.39 0.02 17.41
N PRO A 83 -25.25 0.81 16.75
CA PRO A 83 -26.60 1.08 17.25
C PRO A 83 -27.54 -0.13 17.32
N TRP A 84 -27.24 -1.20 16.59
CA TRP A 84 -28.03 -2.44 16.61
C TRP A 84 -27.70 -3.33 17.81
N VAL A 85 -26.49 -3.22 18.36
CA VAL A 85 -26.04 -3.99 19.54
C VAL A 85 -26.70 -3.50 20.83
N ILE A 86 -27.26 -2.28 20.84
CA ILE A 86 -27.93 -1.71 22.02
C ILE A 86 -29.42 -2.08 22.02
N ASN A 87 -29.87 -2.66 23.14
CA ASN A 87 -31.25 -3.13 23.31
C ASN A 87 -32.29 -2.01 23.05
N PRO A 88 -33.28 -2.24 22.17
CA PRO A 88 -34.28 -1.23 21.78
C PRO A 88 -35.13 -0.69 22.93
N ASP A 89 -35.37 -1.50 23.94
CA ASP A 89 -36.39 -1.24 24.97
C ASP A 89 -35.87 -0.58 26.24
N SER A 90 -34.58 -0.70 26.58
CA SER A 90 -34.04 -0.14 27.83
C SER A 90 -33.44 1.26 27.69
N GLN A 91 -32.96 1.66 26.50
CA GLN A 91 -32.16 2.90 26.35
C GLN A 91 -32.40 3.66 25.03
N LYS A 92 -33.65 4.06 24.76
CA LYS A 92 -34.02 4.82 23.55
C LYS A 92 -33.23 6.11 23.34
N GLU A 93 -32.91 6.84 24.41
CA GLU A 93 -32.14 8.10 24.33
C GLU A 93 -30.66 7.86 24.00
N LEU A 94 -30.05 6.82 24.58
CA LEU A 94 -28.67 6.45 24.27
C LEU A 94 -28.53 5.97 22.82
N ARG A 95 -29.51 5.19 22.36
CA ARG A 95 -29.56 4.73 20.96
C ARG A 95 -29.68 5.89 19.98
N SER A 96 -30.55 6.86 20.22
CA SER A 96 -30.69 8.00 19.30
C SER A 96 -29.43 8.89 19.26
N LYS A 97 -28.80 9.12 20.42
CA LYS A 97 -27.51 9.82 20.52
C LYS A 97 -26.41 9.06 19.76
N LEU A 98 -26.32 7.74 19.94
CA LEU A 98 -25.34 6.90 19.25
C LEU A 98 -25.61 6.81 17.75
N GLU A 99 -26.86 6.75 17.32
CA GLU A 99 -27.23 6.79 15.90
C GLU A 99 -26.82 8.12 15.25
N ASN A 100 -26.91 9.24 15.97
CA ASN A 100 -26.47 10.55 15.50
C ASN A 100 -24.95 10.67 15.42
N TRP A 101 -24.25 10.29 16.49
CA TRP A 101 -22.79 10.31 16.53
C TRP A 101 -22.15 9.34 15.54
N SER A 102 -22.66 8.10 15.46
CA SER A 102 -22.18 7.12 14.47
C SER A 102 -22.33 7.65 13.06
N TRP A 103 -23.47 8.27 12.73
CA TRP A 103 -23.68 8.86 11.41
C TRP A 103 -22.69 10.00 11.11
N LEU A 104 -22.48 10.90 12.05
CA LEU A 104 -21.51 11.98 11.89
C LEU A 104 -20.09 11.43 11.71
N LEU A 105 -19.68 10.48 12.53
CA LEU A 105 -18.35 9.85 12.44
C LEU A 105 -18.16 9.08 11.13
N MET A 106 -19.20 8.40 10.64
CA MET A 106 -19.17 7.72 9.33
C MET A 106 -19.02 8.73 8.18
N PHE A 107 -19.68 9.89 8.28
CA PHE A 107 -19.50 10.96 7.29
C PHE A 107 -18.07 11.53 7.33
N VAL A 108 -17.57 11.88 8.52
CA VAL A 108 -16.19 12.37 8.72
C VAL A 108 -15.17 11.36 8.21
N GLY A 109 -15.31 10.08 8.61
CA GLY A 109 -14.45 8.99 8.15
C GLY A 109 -14.51 8.80 6.64
N GLY A 110 -15.71 8.82 6.04
CA GLY A 110 -15.89 8.72 4.59
C GLY A 110 -15.19 9.85 3.82
N VAL A 111 -15.30 11.10 4.30
CA VAL A 111 -14.59 12.26 3.71
C VAL A 111 -13.07 12.06 3.80
N SER A 112 -12.55 11.75 4.98
CA SER A 112 -11.11 11.54 5.18
C SER A 112 -10.57 10.40 4.31
N MET A 113 -11.25 9.26 4.29
CA MET A 113 -10.85 8.10 3.49
C MET A 113 -10.86 8.41 1.99
N THR A 114 -11.87 9.12 1.50
CA THR A 114 -11.98 9.48 0.07
C THR A 114 -10.86 10.44 -0.34
N ILE A 115 -10.57 11.46 0.48
CA ILE A 115 -9.51 12.44 0.20
C ILE A 115 -8.14 11.75 0.20
N PHE A 116 -7.87 10.96 1.24
CA PHE A 116 -6.61 10.22 1.35
C PHE A 116 -6.45 9.21 0.21
N SER A 117 -7.49 8.46 -0.13
CA SER A 117 -7.46 7.52 -1.25
C SER A 117 -7.29 8.21 -2.60
N SER A 118 -7.86 9.41 -2.78
CA SER A 118 -7.69 10.21 -4.01
C SER A 118 -6.24 10.68 -4.17
N TYR A 119 -5.60 11.08 -3.08
CA TYR A 119 -4.17 11.42 -3.08
C TYR A 119 -3.31 10.22 -3.49
N LEU A 120 -3.57 9.02 -2.94
CA LEU A 120 -2.82 7.82 -3.33
C LEU A 120 -3.08 7.40 -4.78
N MET A 121 -4.30 7.60 -5.31
CA MET A 121 -4.57 7.38 -6.73
C MET A 121 -3.73 8.33 -7.60
N TYR A 122 -3.62 9.60 -7.20
CA TYR A 122 -2.78 10.57 -7.90
C TYR A 122 -1.31 10.12 -7.92
N ILE A 123 -0.75 9.70 -6.79
CA ILE A 123 0.64 9.21 -6.72
C ILE A 123 0.86 7.98 -7.59
N MET A 124 -0.06 7.01 -7.58
CA MET A 124 0.05 5.83 -8.45
C MET A 124 0.02 6.16 -9.94
N ALA A 125 -0.84 7.11 -10.34
CA ALA A 125 -0.99 7.50 -11.74
C ALA A 125 0.19 8.33 -12.27
N PHE A 126 0.69 9.27 -11.48
CA PHE A 126 1.66 10.26 -11.96
C PHE A 126 3.10 10.01 -11.51
N GLU A 127 3.32 9.49 -10.30
CA GLU A 127 4.66 9.23 -9.77
C GLU A 127 5.11 7.79 -10.02
N ILE A 128 4.36 6.80 -9.53
CA ILE A 128 4.77 5.39 -9.57
C ILE A 128 4.56 4.78 -10.97
N LYS A 129 3.56 5.28 -11.71
CA LYS A 129 3.20 4.80 -13.06
C LYS A 129 2.93 3.28 -13.11
N SER A 130 2.40 2.74 -12.02
CA SER A 130 2.06 1.32 -11.88
C SER A 130 0.63 1.18 -11.35
N LEU A 131 -0.06 0.11 -11.75
CA LEU A 131 -1.44 -0.14 -11.35
C LEU A 131 -1.48 -1.19 -10.24
N CYS A 132 -2.27 -0.90 -9.21
CA CYS A 132 -2.57 -1.87 -8.15
C CYS A 132 -4.08 -2.07 -8.03
N ILE A 133 -4.57 -3.25 -8.42
CA ILE A 133 -6.00 -3.57 -8.44
C ILE A 133 -6.62 -3.53 -7.04
N TYR A 134 -5.86 -3.92 -6.01
CA TYR A 134 -6.30 -3.87 -4.62
C TYR A 134 -6.48 -2.44 -4.11
N CYS A 135 -5.57 -1.53 -4.48
CA CYS A 135 -5.67 -0.11 -4.14
C CYS A 135 -6.86 0.56 -4.85
N ILE A 136 -7.12 0.21 -6.11
CA ILE A 136 -8.30 0.68 -6.86
C ILE A 136 -9.58 0.15 -6.22
N GLY A 137 -9.62 -1.14 -5.85
CA GLY A 137 -10.74 -1.73 -5.15
C GLY A 137 -11.04 -1.02 -3.83
N SER A 138 -10.01 -0.76 -3.02
CA SER A 138 -10.12 0.05 -1.81
C SER A 138 -10.62 1.47 -2.10
N ALA A 139 -10.11 2.13 -3.15
CA ALA A 139 -10.57 3.47 -3.52
C ALA A 139 -12.07 3.49 -3.85
N ILE A 140 -12.55 2.50 -4.61
CA ILE A 140 -13.98 2.35 -4.93
C ILE A 140 -14.80 2.12 -3.65
N CYS A 141 -14.34 1.25 -2.75
CA CYS A 141 -15.00 1.03 -1.46
C CYS A 141 -15.10 2.34 -0.65
N SER A 142 -14.03 3.13 -0.57
CA SER A 142 -14.02 4.39 0.18
C SER A 142 -15.01 5.43 -0.37
N VAL A 143 -15.07 5.58 -1.70
CA VAL A 143 -16.01 6.49 -2.37
C VAL A 143 -17.45 6.00 -2.16
N ALA A 144 -17.69 4.69 -2.29
CA ALA A 144 -19.02 4.12 -2.07
C ALA A 144 -19.49 4.33 -0.62
N LEU A 145 -18.60 4.16 0.36
CA LEU A 145 -18.89 4.43 1.77
C LEU A 145 -19.22 5.90 2.00
N PHE A 146 -18.48 6.84 1.40
CA PHE A 146 -18.76 8.27 1.50
C PHE A 146 -20.12 8.65 0.88
N VAL A 147 -20.42 8.14 -0.32
CA VAL A 147 -21.69 8.41 -1.01
C VAL A 147 -22.87 7.85 -0.21
N LEU A 148 -22.75 6.62 0.28
CA LEU A 148 -23.76 6.04 1.17
C LEU A 148 -23.86 6.81 2.47
N ALA A 149 -22.75 7.38 2.95
CA ALA A 149 -22.78 8.16 4.16
C ALA A 149 -23.51 9.51 3.99
N LEU A 150 -23.41 10.11 2.80
CA LEU A 150 -24.10 11.34 2.46
C LEU A 150 -25.61 11.12 2.30
N ILE A 151 -26.00 10.07 1.57
CA ILE A 151 -27.41 9.83 1.16
C ILE A 151 -28.19 8.98 2.20
N GLY A 152 -27.49 8.22 3.03
CA GLY A 152 -28.09 7.27 3.98
C GLY A 152 -28.80 7.94 5.17
N ARG A 153 -28.69 9.26 5.34
CA ARG A 153 -29.31 10.05 6.40
C ARG A 153 -29.99 11.29 5.83
N ASP A 154 -31.13 11.67 6.44
CA ASP A 154 -31.73 12.98 6.19
C ASP A 154 -30.98 13.99 7.09
N TRP A 155 -30.19 14.84 6.47
CA TRP A 155 -29.44 15.87 7.17
C TRP A 155 -30.30 17.12 7.28
N GLU A 156 -30.63 17.51 8.51
CA GLU A 156 -31.42 18.71 8.78
C GLU A 156 -30.62 19.98 8.45
N ASP A 157 -29.30 19.96 8.72
CA ASP A 157 -28.40 21.11 8.55
C ASP A 157 -27.32 20.85 7.49
N ILE A 158 -27.62 21.17 6.23
CA ILE A 158 -26.68 21.06 5.11
C ILE A 158 -25.45 21.98 5.31
N GLY A 159 -25.63 23.15 5.94
CA GLY A 159 -24.54 24.08 6.23
C GLY A 159 -23.49 23.48 7.17
N GLN A 160 -23.92 22.76 8.21
CA GLN A 160 -23.02 22.08 9.14
C GLN A 160 -22.23 20.96 8.45
N LEU A 161 -22.87 20.23 7.53
CA LEU A 161 -22.20 19.19 6.75
C LEU A 161 -21.06 19.74 5.89
N ILE A 162 -21.32 20.82 5.14
CA ILE A 162 -20.32 21.44 4.27
C ILE A 162 -19.16 21.95 5.11
N PHE A 163 -19.45 22.65 6.21
CA PHE A 163 -18.42 23.16 7.12
C PHE A 163 -17.57 22.04 7.71
N THR A 164 -18.21 20.95 8.15
CA THR A 164 -17.52 19.77 8.66
C THR A 164 -16.65 19.13 7.58
N ALA A 165 -17.15 18.97 6.36
CA ALA A 165 -16.39 18.40 5.25
C ALA A 165 -15.17 19.25 4.88
N ILE A 166 -15.29 20.58 4.89
CA ILE A 166 -14.18 21.50 4.62
C ILE A 166 -13.10 21.36 5.70
N ILE A 167 -13.48 21.39 6.98
CA ILE A 167 -12.52 21.26 8.09
C ILE A 167 -11.82 19.91 8.01
N VAL A 168 -12.58 18.82 7.91
CA VAL A 168 -12.05 17.46 7.84
C VAL A 168 -11.17 17.29 6.61
N GLY A 169 -11.56 17.87 5.48
CA GLY A 169 -10.77 17.84 4.26
C GLY A 169 -9.45 18.59 4.39
N MET A 170 -9.46 19.79 4.97
CA MET A 170 -8.24 20.54 5.24
C MET A 170 -7.31 19.79 6.20
N VAL A 171 -7.85 19.26 7.30
CA VAL A 171 -7.08 18.47 8.28
C VAL A 171 -6.50 17.22 7.65
N THR A 172 -7.29 16.49 6.85
CA THR A 172 -6.84 15.26 6.18
C THR A 172 -5.74 15.57 5.16
N LEU A 173 -5.89 16.62 4.37
CA LEU A 173 -4.87 17.05 3.40
C LEU A 173 -3.59 17.47 4.10
N VAL A 174 -3.67 18.34 5.11
CA VAL A 174 -2.50 18.80 5.88
C VAL A 174 -1.81 17.61 6.56
N GLY A 175 -2.57 16.69 7.15
CA GLY A 175 -2.04 15.46 7.74
C GLY A 175 -1.34 14.57 6.72
N THR A 176 -1.95 14.38 5.54
CA THR A 176 -1.37 13.59 4.45
C THR A 176 -0.04 14.20 3.99
N PHE A 177 -0.01 15.51 3.75
CA PHE A 177 1.22 16.22 3.38
C PHE A 177 2.26 16.15 4.49
N ALA A 178 1.89 16.33 5.76
CA ALA A 178 2.83 16.24 6.87
C ALA A 178 3.48 14.86 6.97
N VAL A 179 2.69 13.78 6.79
CA VAL A 179 3.19 12.40 6.82
C VAL A 179 4.14 12.11 5.65
N TYR A 180 3.84 12.62 4.45
CA TYR A 180 4.62 12.33 3.24
C TYR A 180 5.63 13.42 2.85
N ALA A 181 5.70 14.54 3.56
CA ALA A 181 6.71 15.59 3.37
C ALA A 181 8.16 15.08 3.48
N PRO A 182 8.50 14.15 4.39
CA PRO A 182 9.86 13.61 4.47
C PRO A 182 10.30 12.87 3.21
N ILE A 183 9.36 12.23 2.48
CA ILE A 183 9.66 11.50 1.24
C ILE A 183 10.13 12.44 0.13
N HIS A 184 9.62 13.68 0.14
CA HIS A 184 9.96 14.70 -0.85
C HIS A 184 11.12 15.60 -0.40
N SER A 185 11.64 15.41 0.82
CA SER A 185 12.72 16.23 1.35
C SER A 185 14.09 15.71 0.90
N PRO A 186 14.97 16.57 0.35
CA PRO A 186 16.33 16.18 -0.07
C PRO A 186 17.24 15.76 1.11
N ILE A 187 16.78 15.89 2.35
CA ILE A 187 17.49 15.40 3.54
C ILE A 187 17.52 13.87 3.61
N ALA A 188 16.60 13.18 2.91
CA ALA A 188 16.66 11.73 2.74
C ALA A 188 17.89 11.25 1.95
N GLU A 189 18.65 12.16 1.33
CA GLU A 189 19.89 11.85 0.58
C GLU A 189 21.08 11.50 1.50
N LYS A 190 21.01 11.78 2.82
CA LYS A 190 22.18 11.66 3.71
C LYS A 190 22.16 10.54 4.74
N GLN A 191 21.08 9.79 4.86
CA GLN A 191 21.07 8.58 5.67
C GLN A 191 20.85 7.42 4.72
N ASP A 192 21.89 6.61 4.52
CA ASP A 192 21.81 5.39 3.72
C ASP A 192 21.03 4.34 4.53
N ILE A 193 19.72 4.59 4.73
CA ILE A 193 18.78 3.69 5.43
C ILE A 193 18.65 2.35 4.70
N TYR A 194 19.21 2.28 3.49
CA TYR A 194 19.22 1.15 2.58
C TYR A 194 20.61 0.54 2.41
N ALA A 195 21.60 0.95 3.22
CA ALA A 195 22.92 0.33 3.21
C ALA A 195 22.84 -1.13 3.66
N VAL A 196 23.37 -2.02 2.83
CA VAL A 196 23.50 -3.45 3.16
C VAL A 196 24.62 -3.61 4.18
N THR A 197 24.27 -3.97 5.41
CA THR A 197 25.23 -4.17 6.52
C THR A 197 25.61 -5.62 6.75
N THR A 198 24.98 -6.58 6.06
CA THR A 198 25.30 -7.99 6.17
C THR A 198 26.64 -8.31 5.50
N THR A 199 27.42 -9.20 6.11
CA THR A 199 28.70 -9.66 5.54
C THR A 199 28.47 -10.65 4.41
N SER A 200 29.35 -10.60 3.41
CA SER A 200 29.36 -11.59 2.32
C SER A 200 30.30 -12.73 2.65
N THR A 201 29.89 -13.96 2.35
CA THR A 201 30.76 -15.13 2.42
C THR A 201 31.48 -15.31 1.07
N PRO A 202 32.61 -16.04 1.01
CA PRO A 202 33.30 -16.30 -0.26
C PRO A 202 32.39 -16.91 -1.33
N ALA A 203 31.45 -17.78 -0.94
CA ALA A 203 30.46 -18.36 -1.86
C ALA A 203 29.51 -17.28 -2.44
N LYS A 204 29.05 -16.33 -1.62
CA LYS A 204 28.19 -15.23 -2.08
C LYS A 204 28.92 -14.28 -3.03
N ILE A 205 30.18 -14.00 -2.75
CA ILE A 205 31.03 -13.17 -3.61
C ILE A 205 31.23 -13.87 -4.96
N ALA A 206 31.62 -15.15 -4.95
CA ALA A 206 31.85 -15.92 -6.17
C ALA A 206 30.58 -16.07 -7.03
N LEU A 207 29.39 -16.20 -6.41
CA LEU A 207 28.13 -16.19 -7.14
C LEU A 207 27.84 -14.82 -7.76
N ALA A 208 28.07 -13.72 -7.03
CA ALA A 208 27.84 -12.37 -7.54
C ALA A 208 28.78 -12.04 -8.71
N GLU A 209 30.04 -12.46 -8.65
CA GLU A 209 30.99 -12.34 -9.75
C GLU A 209 30.54 -13.14 -10.97
N HIS A 210 30.16 -14.41 -10.79
CA HIS A 210 29.63 -15.23 -11.89
C HIS A 210 28.39 -14.62 -12.53
N LEU A 211 27.43 -14.11 -11.74
CA LEU A 211 26.25 -13.42 -12.25
C LEU A 211 26.64 -12.24 -13.14
N THR A 212 27.65 -11.47 -12.72
CA THR A 212 28.16 -10.35 -13.51
C THR A 212 28.87 -10.81 -14.78
N GLU A 213 29.66 -11.89 -14.73
CA GLU A 213 30.36 -12.48 -15.88
C GLU A 213 29.38 -12.99 -16.95
N VAL A 214 28.29 -13.64 -16.56
CA VAL A 214 27.25 -14.10 -17.50
C VAL A 214 26.31 -12.98 -17.96
N GLY A 215 26.58 -11.73 -17.54
CA GLY A 215 25.80 -10.56 -17.91
C GLY A 215 24.39 -10.52 -17.28
N ALA A 216 24.17 -11.25 -16.19
CA ALA A 216 22.93 -11.16 -15.43
C ALA A 216 22.74 -9.73 -14.92
N LYS A 217 21.51 -9.23 -14.95
CA LYS A 217 21.15 -7.88 -14.47
C LYS A 217 20.04 -7.96 -13.44
N MET A 218 20.22 -7.23 -12.35
CA MET A 218 19.18 -7.02 -11.34
C MET A 218 18.60 -5.62 -11.54
N TYR A 219 17.35 -5.53 -11.94
CA TYR A 219 16.60 -4.29 -12.07
C TYR A 219 15.85 -4.02 -10.77
N GLY A 220 15.99 -2.82 -10.21
CA GLY A 220 15.31 -2.45 -8.97
C GLY A 220 15.28 -0.95 -8.75
N ALA A 221 14.72 -0.53 -7.61
CA ALA A 221 14.71 0.86 -7.18
C ALA A 221 15.37 1.01 -5.80
N TYR A 222 15.95 2.17 -5.50
CA TYR A 222 16.67 2.36 -4.22
C TYR A 222 15.78 2.15 -2.97
N TRP A 223 14.49 2.48 -3.06
CA TRP A 223 13.51 2.30 -1.98
C TRP A 223 12.83 0.92 -1.94
N CYS A 224 13.04 0.09 -2.96
CA CYS A 224 12.34 -1.17 -3.13
C CYS A 224 12.74 -2.15 -2.02
N GLY A 225 11.78 -2.54 -1.17
CA GLY A 225 12.02 -3.39 -0.01
C GLY A 225 12.56 -4.76 -0.40
N HIS A 226 11.95 -5.41 -1.40
CA HIS A 226 12.38 -6.72 -1.87
C HIS A 226 13.75 -6.66 -2.57
N CYS A 227 14.08 -5.53 -3.20
CA CYS A 227 15.42 -5.30 -3.74
C CYS A 227 16.46 -5.24 -2.62
N GLN A 228 16.12 -4.65 -1.48
CA GLN A 228 17.00 -4.66 -0.30
C GLN A 228 17.10 -6.04 0.32
N ASP A 229 16.01 -6.81 0.37
CA ASP A 229 16.04 -8.20 0.83
C ASP A 229 16.95 -9.06 -0.06
N GLN A 230 16.84 -8.93 -1.38
CA GLN A 230 17.74 -9.58 -2.32
C GLN A 230 19.20 -9.20 -2.08
N LYS A 231 19.49 -7.90 -1.92
CA LYS A 231 20.85 -7.41 -1.63
C LYS A 231 21.38 -7.94 -0.29
N ARG A 232 20.51 -8.05 0.73
CA ARG A 232 20.87 -8.58 2.05
C ARG A 232 21.28 -10.05 2.01
N LEU A 233 20.68 -10.86 1.13
CA LEU A 233 21.08 -12.25 0.92
C LEU A 233 22.55 -12.36 0.50
N PHE A 234 23.00 -11.46 -0.40
CA PHE A 234 24.39 -11.40 -0.88
C PHE A 234 25.37 -10.78 0.12
N GLY A 235 24.95 -9.74 0.84
CA GLY A 235 25.83 -8.98 1.73
C GLY A 235 26.64 -7.90 0.99
N GLN A 236 27.30 -7.05 1.77
CA GLN A 236 27.86 -5.78 1.33
C GLN A 236 28.90 -5.91 0.20
N GLU A 237 29.81 -6.88 0.30
CA GLU A 237 30.89 -7.05 -0.67
C GLU A 237 30.38 -7.63 -1.99
N ALA A 238 29.54 -8.67 -1.93
CA ALA A 238 28.97 -9.33 -3.09
C ALA A 238 28.01 -8.41 -3.87
N VAL A 239 27.21 -7.58 -3.18
CA VAL A 239 26.31 -6.61 -3.84
C VAL A 239 27.07 -5.62 -4.73
N ASN A 240 28.27 -5.20 -4.32
CA ASN A 240 29.10 -4.29 -5.11
C ASN A 240 29.63 -4.93 -6.40
N LYS A 241 29.55 -6.26 -6.54
CA LYS A 241 29.94 -6.98 -7.75
C LYS A 241 28.80 -7.13 -8.74
N LEU A 242 27.54 -7.01 -8.31
CA LEU A 242 26.36 -7.24 -9.13
C LEU A 242 26.14 -6.13 -10.16
N ASN A 243 25.69 -6.50 -11.36
CA ASN A 243 25.14 -5.56 -12.34
C ASN A 243 23.73 -5.10 -11.92
N TYR A 244 23.67 -4.19 -10.93
CA TYR A 244 22.43 -3.56 -10.50
C TYR A 244 22.07 -2.36 -11.41
N ILE A 245 20.82 -2.32 -11.87
CA ILE A 245 20.26 -1.25 -12.70
C ILE A 245 19.23 -0.49 -11.87
N GLU A 246 19.55 0.77 -11.53
CA GLU A 246 18.65 1.66 -10.81
C GLU A 246 17.56 2.19 -11.76
N CYS A 247 16.32 1.78 -11.52
CA CYS A 247 15.19 2.09 -12.39
C CYS A 247 14.47 3.38 -12.05
N ASP A 248 14.68 3.95 -10.86
CA ASP A 248 14.02 5.19 -10.50
C ASP A 248 14.83 6.44 -10.86
N PRO A 249 14.23 7.49 -11.50
CA PRO A 249 14.93 8.72 -11.87
C PRO A 249 15.47 9.54 -10.69
N LYS A 250 14.91 9.39 -9.49
CA LYS A 250 15.41 10.04 -8.26
C LYS A 250 16.56 9.24 -7.63
N GLY A 251 16.82 8.02 -8.11
CA GLY A 251 17.91 7.16 -7.65
C GLY A 251 19.29 7.60 -8.16
N LYS A 252 20.34 7.29 -7.39
CA LYS A 252 21.73 7.58 -7.78
C LYS A 252 22.11 6.80 -9.03
N ASN A 253 22.67 7.50 -10.02
CA ASN A 253 23.05 6.93 -11.33
C ASN A 253 21.89 6.18 -12.00
N SER A 254 20.69 6.78 -11.96
CA SER A 254 19.50 6.22 -12.57
C SER A 254 19.70 5.84 -14.03
N GLN A 255 19.23 4.64 -14.38
CA GLN A 255 19.21 4.06 -15.71
C GLN A 255 17.77 3.73 -16.11
N GLN A 256 16.81 4.59 -15.73
CA GLN A 256 15.38 4.40 -15.98
C GLN A 256 15.06 4.01 -17.43
N SER A 257 15.75 4.62 -18.41
CA SER A 257 15.58 4.30 -19.83
C SER A 257 15.88 2.83 -20.15
N SER A 258 16.90 2.24 -19.53
CA SER A 258 17.25 0.82 -19.65
C SER A 258 16.18 -0.09 -19.07
N CYS A 259 15.50 0.34 -17.99
CA CYS A 259 14.41 -0.43 -17.38
C CYS A 259 13.14 -0.40 -18.24
N ILE A 260 12.81 0.76 -18.81
CA ILE A 260 11.70 0.89 -19.76
C ILE A 260 11.96 0.04 -21.00
N ALA A 261 13.16 0.12 -21.59
CA ALA A 261 13.55 -0.69 -22.75
C ALA A 261 13.56 -2.20 -22.44
N ALA A 262 13.84 -2.58 -21.20
CA ALA A 262 13.79 -3.96 -20.74
C ALA A 262 12.38 -4.43 -20.35
N ASN A 263 11.34 -3.59 -20.46
CA ASN A 263 9.96 -3.90 -20.08
C ASN A 263 9.83 -4.41 -18.64
N ILE A 264 10.51 -3.74 -17.70
CA ILE A 264 10.46 -4.09 -16.28
C ILE A 264 9.13 -3.62 -15.68
N THR A 265 8.33 -4.56 -15.21
CA THR A 265 6.97 -4.35 -14.65
C THR A 265 6.93 -4.48 -13.13
N GLY A 266 7.97 -5.01 -12.51
CA GLY A 266 8.08 -5.28 -11.07
C GLY A 266 9.52 -5.18 -10.57
N TYR A 267 9.71 -4.94 -9.29
CA TYR A 267 11.03 -4.94 -8.65
C TYR A 267 11.09 -5.94 -7.47
N PRO A 268 12.24 -6.59 -7.23
CA PRO A 268 13.35 -6.71 -8.16
C PRO A 268 12.96 -7.60 -9.35
N THR A 269 13.56 -7.35 -10.51
CA THR A 269 13.48 -8.27 -11.65
C THR A 269 14.89 -8.66 -12.07
N TRP A 270 15.14 -9.97 -12.17
CA TRP A 270 16.38 -10.53 -12.67
C TRP A 270 16.25 -10.89 -14.14
N LYS A 271 17.18 -10.41 -14.96
CA LYS A 271 17.38 -10.92 -16.32
C LYS A 271 18.65 -11.76 -16.37
N ILE A 272 18.50 -13.05 -16.63
CA ILE A 272 19.59 -14.03 -16.63
C ILE A 272 19.44 -14.91 -17.86
N ASN A 273 20.48 -14.99 -18.70
CA ASN A 273 20.48 -15.83 -19.91
C ASN A 273 19.26 -15.60 -20.84
N GLY A 274 18.77 -14.35 -20.92
CA GLY A 274 17.60 -13.97 -21.73
C GLY A 274 16.24 -14.22 -21.08
N ASN A 275 16.19 -14.93 -19.95
CA ASN A 275 14.97 -15.14 -19.18
C ASN A 275 14.76 -14.02 -18.15
N SER A 276 13.49 -13.76 -17.80
CA SER A 276 13.09 -12.77 -16.80
C SER A 276 12.49 -13.49 -15.59
N TYR A 277 12.93 -13.11 -14.40
CA TYR A 277 12.46 -13.66 -13.12
C TYR A 277 12.10 -12.50 -12.19
N GLU A 278 10.84 -12.44 -11.77
CA GLU A 278 10.33 -11.37 -10.91
C GLU A 278 10.38 -11.78 -9.42
N GLY A 279 10.60 -10.80 -8.56
CA GLY A 279 10.65 -10.96 -7.10
C GLY A 279 12.01 -11.37 -6.56
N THR A 280 12.09 -11.46 -5.23
CA THR A 280 13.29 -11.92 -4.52
C THR A 280 13.52 -13.40 -4.78
N LEU A 281 14.72 -13.74 -5.25
CA LEU A 281 15.15 -15.11 -5.53
C LEU A 281 16.16 -15.60 -4.49
N SER A 282 16.07 -16.90 -4.17
CA SER A 282 17.10 -17.56 -3.37
C SER A 282 18.45 -17.54 -4.10
N LEU A 283 19.55 -17.62 -3.34
CA LEU A 283 20.89 -17.67 -3.94
C LEU A 283 21.09 -18.97 -4.74
N GLU A 284 20.44 -20.04 -4.31
CA GLU A 284 20.39 -21.33 -4.97
C GLU A 284 19.66 -21.25 -6.33
N ASP A 285 18.54 -20.52 -6.39
CA ASP A 285 17.82 -20.28 -7.65
C ASP A 285 18.65 -19.42 -8.60
N LEU A 286 19.29 -18.36 -8.10
CA LEU A 286 20.19 -17.52 -8.90
C LEU A 286 21.38 -18.31 -9.44
N ALA A 287 21.97 -19.18 -8.63
CA ALA A 287 23.03 -20.09 -9.05
C ALA A 287 22.53 -21.04 -10.16
N LYS A 288 21.35 -21.63 -9.98
CA LYS A 288 20.72 -22.53 -10.96
C LYS A 288 20.42 -21.83 -12.28
N TYR A 289 19.78 -20.65 -12.26
CA TYR A 289 19.38 -19.91 -13.46
C TYR A 289 20.58 -19.34 -14.24
N SER A 290 21.66 -19.02 -13.54
CA SER A 290 22.91 -18.54 -14.15
C SER A 290 23.85 -19.65 -14.60
N GLY A 291 23.54 -20.93 -14.30
CA GLY A 291 24.40 -22.06 -14.62
C GLY A 291 25.69 -22.09 -13.78
N TYR A 292 25.66 -21.50 -12.59
CA TYR A 292 26.80 -21.45 -11.67
C TYR A 292 27.20 -22.86 -11.21
N LYS A 293 28.51 -23.14 -11.21
CA LYS A 293 29.10 -24.42 -10.79
C LYS A 293 30.09 -24.30 -9.61
N GLY A 294 30.20 -23.11 -9.03
CA GLY A 294 31.09 -22.85 -7.90
C GLY A 294 30.49 -23.28 -6.54
N PRO A 295 31.10 -22.84 -5.42
CA PRO A 295 30.65 -23.20 -4.08
C PRO A 295 29.18 -22.86 -3.82
N GLY A 296 28.34 -23.86 -3.55
CA GLY A 296 26.90 -23.70 -3.33
C GLY A 296 26.47 -23.50 -1.86
N ASN A 297 27.40 -23.36 -0.92
CA ASN A 297 27.06 -23.18 0.49
C ASN A 297 26.95 -21.69 0.85
N PHE A 298 25.78 -21.11 0.57
CA PHE A 298 25.54 -19.69 0.79
C PHE A 298 25.11 -19.34 2.24
N ASN A 299 24.83 -20.35 3.06
CA ASN A 299 24.23 -20.20 4.40
C ASN A 299 25.23 -20.33 5.56
N THR A 300 26.49 -20.66 5.31
CA THR A 300 27.53 -20.73 6.35
C THR A 300 28.22 -19.39 6.54
N LEU A 301 28.10 -18.82 7.74
CA LEU A 301 28.94 -17.74 8.26
C LEU A 301 30.41 -18.19 8.35
#